data_AF-A0A699K8X1-F1
#
_entry.id   AF-A0A699K8X1-F1
#
_cell.length_a   1.000
_cell.length_b   1.000
_cell.length_c   1.000
_cell.angle_alpha   90.00
_cell.angle_beta   90.00
_cell.angle_gamma   90.00
#
_symmetry.space_group_name_H-M   'P 1'
#
loop_
_entity.id
_entity.type
_entity.pdbx_description
1 polymer ?
#
loop_
_entity_poly.entity_id
_entity_poly.type
_entity_poly.pdbx_seq_one_letter_code
_entity_poly.pdbx_strand_id
1 'polypeptide(L)'
;MYENFNATSTKSLDSIFNRLQKIISQLAVLGEFISQEDLNLKFLRSLPSEWNTHVVVWRNKPDLDAMSIDDLHKNFKIFEQEVKRAVNFNSGSQNMAFVSSPSTNNTNEVNTACSVSTVSTLQ
;
A
#
# COMPACT_ATOMS: atom_id res chain seq x y z
N MET A 1 -23.35 14.79 -12.05
CA MET A 1 -22.31 14.28 -11.12
C MET A 1 -21.48 13.31 -11.94
N TYR A 2 -20.23 13.67 -12.23
CA TYR A 2 -19.39 12.99 -13.22
C TYR A 2 -19.10 11.54 -12.81
N GLU A 3 -19.43 10.60 -13.70
CA GLU A 3 -19.01 9.22 -13.64
C GLU A 3 -17.49 9.13 -13.84
N ASN A 4 -16.74 8.91 -12.77
CA ASN A 4 -15.32 8.56 -12.87
C ASN A 4 -15.20 7.07 -13.20
N PHE A 5 -15.50 6.70 -14.44
CA PHE A 5 -15.03 5.45 -15.03
C PHE A 5 -13.55 5.59 -15.40
N ASN A 6 -12.68 5.66 -14.39
CA ASN A 6 -11.26 5.41 -14.62
C ASN A 6 -11.04 3.89 -14.59
N ALA A 7 -11.61 3.20 -15.58
CA ALA A 7 -11.17 1.86 -15.93
C ALA A 7 -9.82 2.02 -16.62
N THR A 8 -8.75 2.24 -15.84
CA THR A 8 -7.40 2.03 -16.32
C THR A 8 -7.37 0.63 -16.89
N SER A 9 -7.21 0.52 -18.21
CA SER A 9 -7.16 -0.74 -18.95
C SER A 9 -5.85 -1.51 -18.69
N THR A 10 -5.36 -1.46 -17.45
CA THR A 10 -4.27 -2.29 -16.97
C THR A 10 -4.81 -3.69 -16.86
N LYS A 11 -4.31 -4.60 -17.70
CA LYS A 11 -4.63 -6.02 -17.59
C LYS A 11 -4.27 -6.48 -16.18
N SER A 12 -5.25 -7.02 -15.45
CA SER A 12 -5.03 -7.57 -14.11
C SER A 12 -4.13 -8.80 -14.16
N LEU A 13 -3.51 -9.15 -13.03
CA LEU A 13 -2.76 -10.40 -12.84
C LEU A 13 -3.55 -11.61 -13.34
N ASP A 14 -4.82 -11.72 -12.90
CA ASP A 14 -5.72 -12.81 -13.31
C ASP A 14 -5.95 -12.82 -14.83
N SER A 15 -6.08 -11.66 -15.48
CA SER A 15 -6.25 -11.57 -16.94
C SER A 15 -5.03 -12.08 -17.69
N ILE A 16 -3.83 -11.74 -17.22
CA ILE A 16 -2.56 -12.20 -17.80
C ILE A 16 -2.41 -13.71 -17.60
N PHE A 17 -2.69 -14.20 -16.39
CA PHE A 17 -2.66 -15.62 -16.05
C PHE A 17 -3.63 -16.43 -16.92
N ASN A 18 -4.90 -16.02 -17.02
CA ASN A 18 -5.91 -16.69 -17.83
C ASN A 18 -5.52 -16.73 -19.32
N ARG A 19 -4.92 -15.66 -19.84
CA ARG A 19 -4.44 -15.62 -21.22
C ARG A 19 -3.28 -16.59 -21.44
N LEU A 20 -2.37 -16.71 -20.48
CA LEU A 20 -1.27 -17.68 -20.53
C LEU A 20 -1.80 -19.12 -20.50
N GLN A 21 -2.72 -19.44 -19.58
CA GLN A 21 -3.37 -20.76 -19.49
C GLN A 21 -4.07 -21.16 -20.81
N LYS A 22 -4.72 -20.19 -21.47
CA LYS A 22 -5.32 -20.42 -22.79
C LYS A 22 -4.27 -20.79 -23.84
N ILE A 23 -3.11 -20.13 -23.85
CA ILE A 23 -2.02 -20.43 -24.79
C ILE A 23 -1.45 -21.82 -24.49
N ILE A 24 -1.22 -22.16 -23.22
CA ILE A 24 -0.75 -23.49 -22.80
C ILE A 24 -1.71 -24.58 -23.29
N SER A 25 -3.01 -24.36 -23.10
CA SER A 25 -4.04 -25.31 -23.55
C SER A 25 -4.02 -25.51 -25.06
N GLN A 26 -3.79 -24.44 -25.83
CA GLN A 26 -3.68 -24.52 -27.29
C GLN A 26 -2.43 -25.27 -27.74
N LEU A 27 -1.29 -25.04 -27.09
CA LEU A 27 -0.03 -25.73 -27.41
C LEU A 27 -0.12 -27.23 -27.09
N ALA A 28 -0.75 -27.58 -25.96
CA ALA A 28 -0.95 -28.98 -25.59
C ALA A 28 -1.76 -29.75 -26.65
N VAL A 29 -2.76 -29.12 -27.28
CA VAL A 29 -3.52 -29.72 -28.39
C VAL A 29 -2.65 -29.94 -29.63
N LEU A 30 -1.64 -29.10 -29.85
CA LEU A 30 -0.66 -29.24 -30.94
C LEU A 30 0.48 -30.22 -30.60
N GLY A 31 0.49 -30.79 -29.38
CA GLY A 31 1.57 -31.66 -28.90
C GLY A 31 2.85 -30.91 -28.51
N GLU A 32 2.78 -29.59 -28.37
CA GLU A 32 3.90 -28.76 -27.90
C GLU A 32 3.79 -28.51 -26.40
N PHE A 33 4.93 -28.59 -25.71
CA PHE A 33 5.03 -28.33 -24.28
C PHE A 33 6.08 -27.26 -24.02
N ILE A 34 5.72 -26.28 -23.18
CA ILE A 34 6.66 -25.26 -22.71
C ILE A 34 7.23 -25.73 -21.36
N SER A 35 8.53 -25.51 -21.14
CA SER A 35 9.14 -25.77 -19.84
C SER A 35 8.56 -24.86 -18.75
N GLN A 36 8.56 -25.33 -17.50
CA GLN A 36 8.08 -24.55 -16.37
C GLN A 36 8.80 -23.20 -16.25
N GLU A 37 10.12 -23.20 -16.45
CA GLU A 37 10.95 -22.00 -16.48
C GLU A 37 10.46 -20.99 -17.53
N ASP A 38 10.25 -21.40 -18.79
CA ASP A 38 9.82 -20.46 -19.84
C ASP A 38 8.39 -19.96 -19.57
N LEU A 39 7.50 -20.79 -19.02
CA LEU A 39 6.18 -20.33 -18.58
C LEU A 39 6.28 -19.23 -17.51
N ASN A 40 7.10 -19.45 -16.49
CA ASN A 40 7.30 -18.49 -15.40
C ASN A 40 7.92 -17.19 -15.92
N LEU A 41 8.92 -17.28 -16.81
CA LEU A 41 9.55 -16.10 -17.43
C LEU A 41 8.59 -15.32 -18.34
N LYS A 42 7.75 -16.01 -19.12
CA LYS A 42 6.71 -15.36 -19.94
C LYS A 42 5.65 -14.68 -19.10
N PHE A 43 5.24 -15.28 -17.98
CA PHE A 43 4.33 -14.66 -17.03
C PHE A 43 4.93 -13.37 -16.46
N LEU A 44 6.14 -13.44 -15.91
CA LEU A 44 6.85 -12.28 -15.34
C LEU A 44 7.06 -11.16 -16.37
N ARG A 45 7.37 -11.51 -17.63
CA ARG A 45 7.54 -10.53 -18.72
C ARG A 45 6.22 -9.89 -19.18
N SER A 46 5.10 -10.55 -18.94
CA SER A 46 3.76 -10.07 -19.33
C SER A 46 3.13 -9.14 -18.30
N LEU A 47 3.74 -9.00 -17.12
CA LEU A 47 3.26 -8.14 -16.06
C LEU A 47 3.40 -6.65 -16.42
N PRO A 48 2.49 -5.78 -15.93
CA PRO A 48 2.61 -4.33 -16.07
C PRO A 48 3.90 -3.80 -15.43
N SER A 49 4.36 -2.62 -15.87
CA SER A 49 5.60 -1.99 -15.41
C SER A 49 5.66 -1.72 -13.90
N GLU A 50 4.50 -1.60 -13.26
CA GLU A 50 4.28 -1.46 -11.83
C GLU A 50 4.87 -2.64 -11.04
N TRP A 51 5.01 -3.79 -11.68
CA TRP A 51 5.61 -5.00 -11.10
C TRP A 51 7.10 -5.13 -11.35
N ASN A 52 7.76 -4.21 -12.08
CA ASN A 52 9.16 -4.36 -12.50
C ASN A 52 10.12 -4.69 -11.36
N THR A 53 10.02 -3.99 -10.22
CA THR A 53 10.87 -4.26 -9.05
C THR A 53 10.69 -5.69 -8.54
N HIS A 54 9.45 -6.15 -8.44
CA HIS A 54 9.11 -7.51 -8.01
C HIS A 54 9.60 -8.54 -9.03
N VAL A 55 9.43 -8.29 -10.32
CA VAL A 55 9.91 -9.15 -11.41
C VAL A 55 11.43 -9.32 -11.33
N VAL A 56 12.20 -8.26 -11.07
CA VAL A 56 13.66 -8.36 -10.94
C VAL A 56 14.05 -9.24 -9.74
N VAL A 57 13.40 -9.06 -8.58
CA VAL A 57 13.66 -9.89 -7.40
C VAL A 57 13.31 -11.35 -7.67
N TRP A 58 12.14 -11.60 -8.27
CA TRP A 58 11.67 -12.95 -8.60
C TRP A 58 12.55 -13.65 -9.64
N ARG A 59 13.12 -12.93 -10.60
CA ARG A 59 14.06 -13.51 -11.59
C ARG A 59 15.35 -14.06 -10.97
N ASN A 60 15.72 -13.60 -9.78
CA ASN A 60 16.92 -14.04 -9.07
C ASN A 60 16.63 -15.15 -8.04
N LYS A 61 15.38 -15.60 -7.93
CA LYS A 61 14.99 -16.69 -7.02
C LYS A 61 15.50 -18.03 -7.55
N PRO A 62 16.20 -18.84 -6.73
CA PRO A 62 16.76 -20.13 -7.17
C PRO A 62 15.70 -21.21 -7.41
N ASP A 63 14.48 -21.01 -6.91
CA ASP A 63 13.33 -21.91 -7.02
C ASP A 63 12.38 -21.54 -8.16
N LEU A 64 12.69 -20.50 -8.94
CA LEU A 64 11.80 -20.00 -9.99
C LEU A 64 11.56 -21.03 -11.10
N ASP A 65 12.54 -21.84 -11.45
CA ASP A 65 12.48 -22.85 -12.51
C ASP A 65 11.63 -24.07 -12.10
N ALA A 66 11.71 -24.47 -10.83
CA ALA A 66 10.99 -25.59 -10.26
C ALA A 66 9.56 -25.25 -9.80
N MET A 67 9.26 -23.97 -9.59
CA MET A 67 7.96 -23.51 -9.10
C MET A 67 6.86 -23.65 -10.17
N SER A 68 5.69 -24.12 -9.77
CA SER A 68 4.53 -24.15 -10.67
C SER A 68 4.04 -22.73 -11.01
N ILE A 69 3.41 -22.58 -12.17
CA ILE A 69 2.88 -21.28 -12.59
C ILE A 69 1.73 -20.82 -11.67
N ASP A 70 0.99 -21.76 -11.11
CA ASP A 70 -0.07 -21.50 -10.13
C ASP A 70 0.47 -20.96 -8.81
N ASP A 71 1.54 -21.57 -8.30
CA ASP A 71 2.21 -21.10 -7.08
C ASP A 71 2.82 -19.71 -7.28
N LEU A 72 3.46 -19.48 -8.44
CA LEU A 72 3.98 -18.17 -8.80
C LEU A 72 2.86 -17.12 -8.83
N HIS A 73 1.74 -17.42 -9.50
CA HIS A 73 0.58 -16.53 -9.53
C HIS A 73 0.02 -16.23 -8.13
N LYS A 74 -0.11 -17.25 -7.28
CA LYS A 74 -0.58 -17.12 -5.90
C LYS A 74 0.33 -16.20 -5.08
N ASN A 75 1.65 -16.33 -5.23
CA ASN A 75 2.62 -15.47 -4.55
C ASN A 75 2.45 -13.99 -4.95
N PHE A 76 2.26 -13.72 -6.25
CA PHE A 76 1.99 -12.36 -6.74
C PHE A 76 0.66 -11.81 -6.22
N LYS A 77 -0.37 -12.65 -6.10
CA LYS A 77 -1.66 -12.27 -5.52
C LYS A 77 -1.57 -11.90 -4.04
N ILE A 78 -0.78 -12.65 -3.26
CA ILE A 78 -0.51 -12.32 -1.85
C ILE A 78 0.17 -10.95 -1.76
N PHE A 79 1.20 -10.73 -2.58
CA PHE A 79 1.90 -9.45 -2.61
C PHE A 79 0.98 -8.28 -2.99
N GLU A 80 0.11 -8.45 -3.99
CA GLU A 80 -0.89 -7.44 -4.37
C GLU A 80 -1.76 -7.02 -3.18
N GLN A 81 -2.18 -7.99 -2.36
CA GLN A 81 -3.02 -7.75 -1.19
C GLN A 81 -2.26 -7.07 -0.06
N GLU A 82 -1.00 -7.44 0.16
CA GLU A 82 -0.13 -6.77 1.14
C GLU A 82 0.12 -5.30 0.78
N VAL A 83 0.39 -5.01 -0.51
CA VAL A 83 0.53 -3.63 -0.99
C VAL A 83 -0.75 -2.84 -0.79
N LYS A 84 -1.91 -3.38 -1.20
CA LYS A 84 -3.20 -2.72 -1.00
C LYS A 84 -3.47 -2.44 0.48
N ARG A 85 -3.14 -3.39 1.35
CA ARG A 85 -3.24 -3.23 2.80
C ARG A 85 -2.34 -2.09 3.28
N ALA A 86 -1.08 -2.05 2.88
CA ALA A 86 -0.14 -0.99 3.26
C ALA A 86 -0.60 0.40 2.82
N VAL A 87 -1.11 0.53 1.58
CA VAL A 87 -1.66 1.79 1.07
C VAL A 87 -2.87 2.24 1.91
N ASN A 88 -3.77 1.31 2.25
CA ASN A 88 -4.94 1.63 3.09
C ASN A 88 -4.54 2.07 4.51
N PHE A 89 -3.50 1.49 5.10
CA PHE A 89 -2.97 1.94 6.40
C PHE A 89 -2.34 3.33 6.33
N ASN A 90 -1.54 3.62 5.30
CA ASN A 90 -0.94 4.95 5.13
C ASN A 90 -1.99 6.03 4.84
N SER A 91 -3.10 5.68 4.22
CA SER A 91 -4.22 6.60 3.96
C SER A 91 -5.02 6.93 5.23
N GLY A 92 -5.00 6.02 6.23
CA GLY A 92 -5.72 6.17 7.50
C GLY A 92 -4.95 6.93 8.59
N SER A 93 -3.67 7.22 8.38
CA SER A 93 -2.89 8.08 9.28
C SER A 93 -3.24 9.55 9.01
N GLN A 94 -4.43 9.98 9.42
CA GLN A 94 -4.69 11.40 9.63
C GLN A 94 -3.70 11.88 10.69
N ASN A 95 -2.73 12.69 10.27
CA ASN A 95 -1.88 13.46 11.16
C ASN A 95 -2.76 14.17 12.19
N MET A 96 -2.81 13.69 13.43
CA MET A 96 -3.32 14.48 14.55
C MET A 96 -2.35 15.64 14.72
N ALA A 97 -2.70 16.79 14.15
CA ALA A 97 -2.05 18.04 14.45
C ALA A 97 -2.14 18.23 15.98
N PHE A 98 -0.99 18.22 16.64
CA PHE A 98 -0.89 18.56 18.05
C PHE A 98 -1.19 20.06 18.17
N VAL A 99 -2.47 20.39 18.40
CA VAL A 99 -2.90 21.75 18.68
C VAL A 99 -2.34 22.11 20.04
N SER A 100 -1.17 22.76 20.06
CA SER A 100 -0.71 23.46 21.25
C SER A 100 -1.55 24.72 21.39
N SER A 101 -2.48 24.71 22.34
CA SER A 101 -3.22 25.91 22.72
C SER A 101 -2.25 26.95 23.27
N PRO A 102 -2.25 28.21 22.79
CA PRO A 102 -1.61 29.29 23.50
C PRO A 102 -2.43 29.58 24.76
N SER A 103 -1.84 29.43 25.95
CA SER A 103 -2.40 30.00 27.17
C SER A 103 -2.46 31.51 26.99
N THR A 104 -3.64 32.05 26.72
CA THR A 104 -3.84 33.50 26.66
C THR A 104 -4.52 33.92 27.96
N ASN A 105 -3.68 34.44 28.81
CA ASN A 105 -3.88 35.01 30.13
C ASN A 105 -4.45 36.42 29.99
N ASN A 106 -5.77 36.58 30.13
CA ASN A 106 -6.42 37.87 30.33
C ASN A 106 -7.96 37.73 30.42
N THR A 107 -8.47 37.64 31.64
CA THR A 107 -9.77 38.23 31.97
C THR A 107 -9.65 38.93 33.32
N ASN A 108 -9.62 40.25 33.19
CA ASN A 108 -9.96 41.28 34.15
C ASN A 108 -11.22 40.96 34.99
N GLU A 109 -11.18 41.50 36.21
CA GLU A 109 -12.27 41.68 37.19
C GLU A 109 -12.43 40.60 38.28
N VAL A 110 -11.85 40.87 39.47
CA VAL A 110 -12.46 40.51 40.76
C VAL A 110 -12.24 41.63 41.79
N ASN A 111 -13.31 41.80 42.54
CA ASN A 111 -13.76 42.78 43.52
C ASN A 111 -12.85 43.18 44.72
N THR A 112 -13.10 44.42 45.16
CA THR A 112 -13.41 44.92 46.51
C THR A 112 -12.85 44.24 47.77
N ALA A 113 -12.07 45.07 48.48
CA ALA A 113 -11.92 45.22 49.94
C ALA A 113 -11.32 44.07 50.78
N CYS A 114 -10.18 44.36 51.39
CA CYS A 114 -9.99 44.13 52.83
C CYS A 114 -8.94 45.10 53.39
N SER A 115 -9.38 46.07 54.18
CA SER A 115 -8.55 46.89 55.05
C SER A 115 -8.12 46.07 56.27
N VAL A 116 -6.81 45.91 56.49
CA VAL A 116 -6.25 45.41 57.76
C VAL A 116 -5.03 46.24 58.15
N SER A 117 -5.01 46.58 59.44
CA SER A 117 -4.22 47.61 60.11
C SER A 117 -2.78 47.25 60.50
N THR A 118 -1.98 48.32 60.65
CA THR A 118 -0.86 48.59 61.59
C THR A 118 0.41 47.74 61.53
N VAL A 119 1.56 48.42 61.37
CA VAL A 119 2.57 48.48 62.44
C VAL A 119 3.40 49.77 62.35
N SER A 120 3.46 50.52 63.45
CA SER A 120 4.37 51.67 63.63
C SER A 120 5.80 51.16 63.80
N THR A 121 6.78 51.81 63.19
CA THR A 121 8.20 51.62 63.52
C THR A 121 8.78 52.96 63.95
N LEU A 122 9.26 52.99 65.19
CA LEU A 122 10.10 54.06 65.75
C LEU A 122 11.50 53.96 65.14
N GLN A 123 12.04 55.06 64.62
CA GLN A 123 13.39 55.55 64.96
C GLN A 123 13.57 57.00 64.52
#